data_AF-A0AAP9RJ66-F1
#
_entry.id   AF-A0AAP9RJ66-F1
#
_cell.length_a   1.000
_cell.length_b   1.000
_cell.length_c   1.000
_cell.angle_alpha   90.00
_cell.angle_beta   90.00
_cell.angle_gamma   90.00
#
_symmetry.space_group_name_H-M   'P 1'
#
loop_
_entity.id
_entity.type
_entity.pdbx_description
1 polymer ?
#
loop_
_entity_poly.entity_id
_entity_poly.type
_entity_poly.pdbx_seq_one_letter_code
_entity_poly.pdbx_strand_id
1 'polypeptide(L)'
;MLKILRIALKHILEGEINKRGKAVGFHYEGFPTTKGSVIEGTKSIPDDLGVYTGKVEVSGIPKISNGGQSTFFPGNWTSQDVVDAINEAYVNKTFVRGNTYIGTLSTGMKIEMFIDQCGNIISAYPKF
;
A
#
# COMPACT_ATOMS: atom_id res chain seq x y z
N MET A 1 11.13 17.02 -2.49
CA MET A 1 11.93 15.89 -3.04
C MET A 1 11.13 14.61 -2.80
N LEU A 2 10.86 13.82 -3.84
CA LEU A 2 10.14 12.56 -3.71
C LEU A 2 10.92 11.61 -2.81
N LYS A 3 10.32 11.17 -1.70
CA LYS A 3 10.92 10.24 -0.74
C LYS A 3 10.53 8.78 -0.99
N ILE A 4 9.69 8.53 -1.99
CA ILE A 4 9.26 7.17 -2.36
C ILE A 4 10.28 6.58 -3.34
N LEU A 5 10.90 5.47 -2.96
CA LEU A 5 11.82 4.76 -3.85
C LEU A 5 11.04 4.04 -4.95
N ARG A 6 11.67 3.86 -6.13
CA ARG A 6 11.05 3.08 -7.22
C ARG A 6 10.66 1.66 -6.80
N ILE A 7 11.45 1.03 -5.94
CA ILE A 7 11.14 -0.30 -5.38
C ILE A 7 9.89 -0.28 -4.48
N ALA A 8 9.67 0.83 -3.76
CA ALA A 8 8.48 1.01 -2.94
C ALA A 8 7.24 1.22 -3.81
N LEU A 9 7.34 1.99 -4.90
CA LEU A 9 6.23 2.12 -5.85
C LEU A 9 5.84 0.77 -6.45
N LYS A 10 6.81 -0.06 -6.84
CA LYS A 10 6.52 -1.44 -7.31
C LYS A 10 5.80 -2.25 -6.24
N HIS A 11 6.30 -2.21 -5.01
CA HIS A 11 5.67 -2.91 -3.88
C HIS A 11 4.22 -2.47 -3.65
N ILE A 12 3.95 -1.16 -3.74
CA ILE A 12 2.64 -0.56 -3.46
C ILE A 12 1.67 -0.78 -4.62
N LEU A 13 2.09 -0.48 -5.86
CA LEU A 13 1.23 -0.38 -7.04
C LEU A 13 1.18 -1.65 -7.89
N GLU A 14 2.27 -2.43 -7.94
CA GLU A 14 2.34 -3.61 -8.82
C GLU A 14 2.19 -4.94 -8.05
N GLY A 15 2.53 -4.96 -6.77
CA GLY A 15 2.78 -6.20 -6.03
C GLY A 15 4.19 -6.74 -6.27
N GLU A 16 4.76 -7.40 -5.26
CA GLU A 16 6.16 -7.84 -5.26
C GLU A 16 6.31 -9.31 -4.86
N ILE A 17 7.15 -10.05 -5.58
CA ILE A 17 7.76 -11.29 -5.07
C ILE A 17 9.10 -10.91 -4.45
N ASN A 18 9.19 -10.98 -3.12
CA ASN A 18 10.40 -10.58 -2.42
C ASN A 18 11.55 -11.58 -2.65
N LYS A 19 12.75 -11.25 -2.16
CA LYS A 19 13.96 -12.09 -2.30
C LYS A 19 13.83 -13.52 -1.73
N ARG A 20 12.80 -13.81 -0.94
CA ARG A 20 12.49 -15.13 -0.36
C ARG A 20 11.39 -15.87 -1.14
N GLY A 21 11.00 -15.38 -2.33
CA GLY A 21 9.96 -15.99 -3.15
C GLY A 21 8.54 -15.79 -2.63
N LYS A 22 8.31 -14.85 -1.70
CA LYS A 22 6.98 -14.62 -1.12
C LYS A 22 6.30 -13.40 -1.73
N ALA A 23 5.02 -13.53 -2.04
CA ALA A 23 4.15 -12.40 -2.39
C ALA A 23 4.00 -11.43 -1.21
N VAL A 24 4.24 -10.14 -1.46
CA VAL A 24 4.12 -9.03 -0.52
C VAL A 24 3.61 -7.78 -1.22
N GLY A 25 3.19 -6.79 -0.43
CA GLY A 25 2.67 -5.53 -0.95
C GLY A 25 1.32 -5.70 -1.64
N PHE A 26 1.18 -5.01 -2.77
CA PHE A 26 -0.04 -4.86 -3.57
C PHE A 26 -1.16 -4.19 -2.79
N HIS A 27 -1.28 -2.87 -2.99
CA HIS A 27 -2.16 -1.98 -2.26
C HIS A 27 -2.99 -1.07 -3.19
N TYR A 28 -2.91 -1.25 -4.51
CA TYR A 28 -3.70 -0.50 -5.49
C TYR A 28 -3.87 -1.34 -6.76
N GLU A 29 -5.11 -1.52 -7.22
CA GLU A 29 -5.43 -2.38 -8.37
C GLU A 29 -5.32 -1.65 -9.72
N GLY A 30 -5.39 -0.32 -9.73
CA GLY A 30 -5.53 0.46 -10.97
C GLY A 30 -4.22 0.74 -11.71
N PHE A 31 -3.13 0.01 -11.43
CA PHE A 31 -1.86 0.22 -12.12
C PHE A 31 -1.75 -0.70 -13.35
N PRO A 32 -1.50 -0.18 -14.57
CA PRO A 32 -1.57 -0.97 -15.80
C PRO A 32 -0.64 -2.19 -15.85
N THR A 33 0.49 -2.14 -15.14
CA THR A 33 1.48 -3.23 -15.11
C THR A 33 1.40 -4.04 -13.82
N THR A 34 0.25 -4.05 -13.15
CA THR A 34 0.09 -4.83 -11.92
C THR A 34 0.40 -6.31 -12.17
N LYS A 35 1.06 -6.91 -11.19
CA LYS A 35 1.34 -8.34 -11.10
C LYS A 35 0.49 -9.00 -10.02
N GLY A 36 -0.08 -8.19 -9.14
CA GLY A 36 -0.99 -8.60 -8.09
C GLY A 36 -2.44 -8.62 -8.56
N SER A 37 -3.22 -9.50 -7.92
CA SER A 37 -4.67 -9.55 -8.04
C SER A 37 -5.30 -9.78 -6.66
N VAL A 38 -6.49 -9.22 -6.45
CA VAL A 38 -7.32 -9.57 -5.30
C VAL A 38 -8.00 -10.90 -5.62
N ILE A 39 -7.95 -11.85 -4.69
CA ILE A 39 -8.62 -13.14 -4.82
C ILE A 39 -10.13 -12.90 -4.79
N GLU A 40 -10.84 -13.41 -5.80
CA GLU A 40 -12.28 -13.22 -5.98
C GLU A 40 -13.07 -13.64 -4.71
N GLY A 41 -14.10 -12.86 -4.38
CA GLY A 41 -14.93 -13.08 -3.20
C GLY A 41 -14.29 -12.73 -1.86
N THR A 42 -13.03 -12.25 -1.83
CA THR A 42 -12.35 -11.86 -0.57
C THR A 42 -12.34 -10.35 -0.31
N LYS A 43 -12.79 -9.55 -1.28
CA LYS A 43 -12.84 -8.09 -1.19
C LYS A 43 -13.89 -7.66 -0.17
N SER A 44 -13.51 -6.81 0.78
CA SER A 44 -14.47 -6.17 1.69
C SER A 44 -15.28 -5.10 0.97
N ILE A 45 -16.40 -4.70 1.57
CA ILE A 45 -17.07 -3.45 1.22
C ILE A 45 -16.10 -2.30 1.55
N PRO A 46 -15.89 -1.32 0.64
CA PRO A 46 -15.10 -0.14 0.95
C PRO A 46 -15.70 0.68 2.10
N ASP A 47 -14.85 1.33 2.89
CA ASP A 47 -15.27 2.32 3.88
C ASP A 47 -15.72 3.64 3.20
N ASP A 48 -16.10 4.63 4.01
CA ASP A 48 -16.57 5.93 3.53
C ASP A 48 -15.50 6.71 2.73
N LEU A 49 -14.23 6.31 2.82
CA LEU A 49 -13.10 6.89 2.09
C LEU A 49 -12.69 6.04 0.87
N GLY A 50 -13.41 4.94 0.61
CA GLY A 50 -13.13 4.01 -0.49
C GLY A 50 -12.01 3.01 -0.21
N VAL A 51 -11.48 2.96 1.01
CA VAL A 51 -10.47 1.99 1.44
C VAL A 51 -11.14 0.64 1.65
N TYR A 52 -10.51 -0.44 1.20
CA TYR A 52 -11.03 -1.79 1.41
C TYR A 52 -9.89 -2.78 1.67
N THR A 53 -10.22 -3.99 2.11
CA THR A 53 -9.26 -5.09 2.25
C THR A 53 -9.58 -6.25 1.31
N GLY A 54 -8.58 -7.08 1.03
CA GLY A 54 -8.77 -8.31 0.27
C GLY A 54 -7.58 -9.23 0.41
N LYS A 55 -7.80 -10.55 0.24
CA LYS A 55 -6.68 -11.49 0.09
C LYS A 55 -6.07 -11.32 -1.28
N VAL A 56 -4.76 -11.46 -1.38
CA VAL A 56 -4.04 -11.19 -2.64
C VAL A 56 -3.13 -12.32 -3.04
N GLU A 57 -2.89 -12.42 -4.33
CA GLU A 57 -1.77 -13.14 -4.92
C GLU A 57 -0.95 -12.20 -5.79
N VAL A 58 0.33 -12.53 -5.99
CA VAL A 58 1.22 -11.81 -6.90
C VAL A 58 1.84 -12.83 -7.84
N SER A 59 1.66 -12.65 -9.15
CA SER A 59 2.14 -13.60 -10.17
C SER A 59 1.75 -15.06 -9.87
N GLY A 60 0.51 -15.27 -9.42
CA GLY A 60 -0.04 -16.59 -9.07
C GLY A 60 0.45 -17.17 -7.73
N ILE A 61 1.22 -16.41 -6.93
CA ILE A 61 1.66 -16.83 -5.60
C ILE A 61 0.79 -16.14 -4.55
N PRO A 62 -0.02 -16.88 -3.76
CA PRO A 62 -0.82 -16.30 -2.69
C PRO A 62 0.07 -15.66 -1.61
N LYS A 63 -0.33 -14.49 -1.14
CA LYS A 63 0.26 -13.88 0.04
C LYS A 63 -0.10 -14.71 1.28
N ILE A 64 0.89 -14.96 2.13
CA ILE A 64 0.71 -15.72 3.37
C ILE A 64 0.83 -14.85 4.63
N SER A 65 1.49 -13.70 4.52
CA SER A 65 1.59 -12.74 5.63
C SER A 65 0.24 -12.06 5.87
N ASN A 66 -0.03 -11.65 7.12
CA ASN A 66 -1.27 -10.98 7.52
C ASN A 66 -2.54 -11.75 7.08
N GLY A 67 -2.51 -13.09 7.15
CA GLY A 67 -3.62 -13.93 6.70
C GLY A 67 -3.92 -13.83 5.20
N GLY A 68 -2.94 -13.38 4.42
CA GLY A 68 -3.04 -13.11 2.98
C GLY A 68 -3.61 -11.76 2.61
N GLN A 69 -4.00 -10.94 3.60
CA GLN A 69 -4.68 -9.67 3.35
C GLN A 69 -3.72 -8.52 3.00
N SER A 70 -4.20 -7.64 2.12
CA SER A 70 -3.72 -6.28 1.93
C SER A 70 -4.89 -5.31 2.12
N THR A 71 -4.56 -4.08 2.51
CA THR A 71 -5.48 -2.95 2.50
C THR A 71 -5.19 -2.09 1.28
N PHE A 72 -6.22 -1.55 0.65
CA PHE A 72 -6.14 -0.96 -0.68
C PHE A 72 -6.57 0.49 -0.69
N PHE A 73 -5.86 1.28 -1.50
CA PHE A 73 -6.30 2.61 -1.90
C PHE A 73 -7.58 2.53 -2.73
N PRO A 74 -8.38 3.62 -2.78
CA PRO A 74 -9.63 3.64 -3.52
C PRO A 74 -9.46 3.24 -4.98
N GLY A 75 -10.36 2.39 -5.48
CA GLY A 75 -10.25 1.84 -6.84
C GLY A 75 -10.49 2.87 -7.95
N ASN A 76 -11.08 4.01 -7.64
CA ASN A 76 -11.31 5.11 -8.58
C ASN A 76 -10.15 6.13 -8.62
N TRP A 77 -9.11 5.95 -7.80
CA TRP A 77 -7.93 6.80 -7.84
C TRP A 77 -7.06 6.51 -9.06
N THR A 78 -6.20 7.47 -9.41
CA THR A 78 -5.05 7.26 -10.28
C THR A 78 -3.82 6.91 -9.45
N SER A 79 -2.74 6.47 -10.11
CA SER A 79 -1.46 6.25 -9.42
C SER A 79 -0.84 7.54 -8.89
N GLN A 80 -1.15 8.67 -9.52
CA GLN A 80 -0.69 9.97 -9.04
C GLN A 80 -1.40 10.34 -7.74
N ASP A 81 -2.71 10.09 -7.64
CA ASP A 81 -3.47 10.31 -6.39
C ASP A 81 -2.90 9.48 -5.23
N VAL A 82 -2.53 8.22 -5.50
CA VAL A 82 -1.85 7.37 -4.50
C VAL A 82 -0.53 7.99 -4.04
N VAL A 83 0.29 8.48 -4.97
CA VAL A 83 1.58 9.11 -4.66
C VAL A 83 1.40 10.40 -3.86
N ASP A 84 0.43 11.23 -4.24
CA ASP A 84 0.16 12.50 -3.57
C ASP A 84 -0.38 12.29 -2.15
N ALA A 85 -1.29 11.32 -1.98
CA ALA A 85 -1.79 10.89 -0.68
C ALA A 85 -0.66 10.41 0.25
N ILE A 86 0.26 9.59 -0.26
CA ILE A 86 1.42 9.12 0.50
C ILE A 86 2.36 10.29 0.84
N ASN A 87 2.56 11.24 -0.06
CA ASN A 87 3.38 12.42 0.19
C ASN A 87 2.77 13.32 1.28
N GLU A 88 1.47 13.57 1.24
CA GLU A 88 0.74 14.30 2.28
C GLU A 88 0.86 13.59 3.63
N ALA A 89 0.60 12.28 3.66
CA ALA A 89 0.76 11.47 4.86
C ALA A 89 2.20 11.55 5.41
N TYR A 90 3.22 11.52 4.54
CA TYR A 90 4.61 11.63 4.95
C TYR A 90 4.93 12.99 5.58
N VAL A 91 4.37 14.09 5.08
CA VAL A 91 4.53 15.42 5.68
C VAL A 91 3.87 15.45 7.07
N ASN A 92 2.69 14.88 7.20
CA ASN A 92 1.89 14.88 8.43
C ASN A 92 2.17 13.67 9.36
N LYS A 93 3.27 12.95 9.14
CA LYS A 93 3.51 11.67 9.80
C LYS A 93 3.84 11.81 11.28
N THR A 94 3.37 10.86 12.06
CA THR A 94 3.72 10.65 13.46
C THR A 94 4.42 9.31 13.61
N PHE A 95 5.39 9.24 14.51
CA PHE A 95 6.11 8.01 14.81
C PHE A 95 5.19 7.03 15.56
N VAL A 96 5.24 5.74 15.19
CA VAL A 96 4.51 4.68 15.88
C VAL A 96 5.49 3.77 16.63
N ARG A 97 6.37 3.09 15.89
CA ARG A 97 7.39 2.18 16.44
C ARG A 97 8.40 1.80 15.37
N GLY A 98 9.64 1.50 15.75
CA GLY A 98 10.66 1.00 14.84
C GLY A 98 10.83 1.91 13.62
N ASN A 99 10.49 1.42 12.43
CA ASN A 99 10.49 2.19 11.19
C ASN A 99 9.08 2.54 10.68
N THR A 100 8.06 2.39 11.53
CA THR A 100 6.64 2.60 11.22
C THR A 100 6.17 3.98 11.65
N TYR A 101 5.50 4.66 10.73
CA TYR A 101 4.90 5.97 10.91
C TYR A 101 3.47 5.96 10.38
N ILE A 102 2.59 6.80 10.92
CA ILE A 102 1.24 7.02 10.38
C ILE A 102 1.07 8.50 10.08
N GLY A 103 0.65 8.80 8.86
CA GLY A 103 0.17 10.12 8.45
C GLY A 103 -1.34 10.13 8.31
N THR A 104 -1.96 11.25 8.64
CA THR A 104 -3.39 11.47 8.40
C THR A 104 -3.55 12.55 7.33
N LEU A 105 -4.30 12.24 6.29
CA LEU A 105 -4.65 13.19 5.24
C LEU A 105 -5.68 14.18 5.76
N SER A 106 -5.81 15.31 5.08
CA SER A 106 -6.88 16.29 5.25
C SER A 106 -8.28 15.68 5.12
N THR A 107 -8.42 14.61 4.34
CA THR A 107 -9.66 13.82 4.20
C THR A 107 -9.97 12.92 5.40
N GLY A 108 -9.04 12.79 6.36
CA GLY A 108 -9.14 11.87 7.50
C GLY A 108 -8.58 10.47 7.22
N MET A 109 -8.22 10.14 5.97
CA MET A 109 -7.59 8.86 5.64
C MET A 109 -6.26 8.72 6.38
N LYS A 110 -6.04 7.57 7.04
CA LYS A 110 -4.76 7.25 7.67
C LYS A 110 -3.95 6.36 6.74
N ILE A 111 -2.69 6.72 6.53
CA ILE A 111 -1.72 5.90 5.78
C ILE A 111 -0.60 5.51 6.73
N GLU A 112 -0.39 4.21 6.86
CA GLU A 112 0.77 3.66 7.57
C GLU A 112 1.91 3.47 6.57
N MET A 113 3.10 3.91 6.97
CA MET A 113 4.29 3.93 6.14
C MET A 113 5.45 3.26 6.90
N PHE A 114 6.28 2.57 6.14
CA PHE A 114 7.59 2.09 6.59
C PHE A 114 8.66 2.97 5.96
N ILE A 115 9.52 3.55 6.79
CA ILE A 115 10.49 4.57 6.38
C ILE A 115 11.89 4.13 6.81
N ASP A 116 12.84 4.08 5.87
CA ASP A 116 14.23 3.71 6.18
C ASP A 116 14.98 4.80 6.97
N GLN A 117 16.21 4.51 7.39
CA GLN A 117 17.04 5.43 8.18
C GLN A 117 17.43 6.70 7.42
N CYS A 118 17.34 6.71 6.08
CA CYS A 118 17.59 7.87 5.23
C CYS A 118 16.31 8.71 5.00
N GLY A 119 15.20 8.31 5.62
CA GLY A 119 13.90 8.96 5.47
C GLY A 119 13.18 8.61 4.17
N ASN A 120 13.55 7.53 3.49
CA ASN A 120 12.84 7.08 2.29
C ASN A 120 11.70 6.13 2.65
N ILE A 121 10.56 6.29 1.99
CA ILE A 121 9.43 5.38 2.10
C ILE A 121 9.76 4.09 1.36
N ILE A 122 9.70 2.97 2.06
CA ILE A 122 9.95 1.62 1.53
C ILE A 122 8.66 0.80 1.35
N SER A 123 7.57 1.19 2.02
CA SER A 123 6.22 0.68 1.79
C SER A 123 5.20 1.64 2.42
N ALA A 124 3.97 1.68 1.90
CA ALA A 124 2.88 2.47 2.43
C ALA A 124 1.53 1.88 2.02
N TYR A 125 0.53 1.95 2.90
CA TYR A 125 -0.85 1.51 2.62
C TYR A 125 -1.86 2.26 3.48
N PRO A 126 -3.11 2.43 3.02
CA PRO A 126 -4.15 3.02 3.83
C PRO A 126 -4.55 2.06 4.96
N LYS A 127 -5.03 2.61 6.07
CA LYS A 127 -5.61 1.86 7.19
C LYS A 127 -7.10 1.72 6.96
N PHE A 128 -7.60 0.50 7.09
CA PHE A 128 -9.00 0.12 7.14
C PHE A 128 -9.38 -0.17 8.60
#